data_AF-A0A553NMM1-F1
#
_entry.id   AF-A0A553NMM1-F1
#
_cell.length_a   1.000
_cell.length_b   1.000
_cell.length_c   1.000
_cell.angle_alpha   90.00
_cell.angle_beta   90.00
_cell.angle_gamma   90.00
#
_symmetry.space_group_name_H-M   'P 1'
#
loop_
_entity.id
_entity.type
_entity.pdbx_description
1 polymer ?
#
loop_
_entity_poly.entity_id
_entity_poly.type
_entity_poly.pdbx_seq_one_letter_code
_entity_poly.pdbx_strand_id
1 'polypeptide(L)'
;MSASAVFVLDLKGKVLICRNYKGDVDMSEIDHFFNLLMQQEEEGLISPVVSHGNVHFLWIKHSNLYRILCNPTVPQLKVISLSIQSRQCGSNVEEFVILNHVLPVVAATNKNSNASLVYAFLYKLVEVFSEYFKELEEESIQDNFVVVYELLDELMDFGFPQTTDSKILQEYITQQGTKLEVAKTKVPTTVTNAVSWRSEGLKYKKNEVNANGSVMSSDIVGCIRLKTMLSGMPELRLGLNDRVLFALTGRDKGKTVAMEDVKFHQCVRLSRFESDRTISFIPPDGESELMSYRINTHVKPLIWIESVIEKFSHSRVEIMVKAKGQFKKQSVANNVEIHVPVPSDADSPKFKTSTGNAKYMPEKNHVVWSIKSFPGGKEFLMRAHFGLPSIENEELDGKPPITVKFEIPYFTVSGIQVRYMKIIEKSGYQALPWVRYITQSGVLGSDSCGCQCRRMVLDGFSSVKSLSAAAAQGDVDAVRRILRDHRVQPDALNEFGKTALQARVASVLLDHGANPNLQDRCGVAPIHDAARTGFLDTVRVLVEGGASVNRCDHSGALPIHLALRHGHWDVAEFLAPLSDLNQQDQQGTRPVDEALSAGSPELAHLLERLMEQKQNG
;
A
#
# COMPACT_ATOMS: atom_id res chain seq x y z
N MET A 1 -14.43 -7.26 20.09
CA MET A 1 -14.69 -8.60 19.52
C MET A 1 -14.03 -8.67 18.15
N SER A 2 -13.41 -9.82 17.85
CA SER A 2 -12.52 -9.97 16.68
C SER A 2 -12.97 -11.13 15.78
N ALA A 3 -12.79 -12.38 16.20
CA ALA A 3 -13.23 -13.57 15.45
C ALA A 3 -14.40 -14.29 16.17
N SER A 4 -15.06 -15.19 15.45
CA SER A 4 -15.95 -16.25 15.97
C SER A 4 -15.25 -17.61 15.88
N ALA A 5 -14.72 -17.91 14.70
CA ALA A 5 -13.90 -19.08 14.41
C ALA A 5 -12.67 -18.68 13.58
N VAL A 6 -11.60 -19.48 13.68
CA VAL A 6 -10.38 -19.36 12.86
C VAL A 6 -10.11 -20.70 12.17
N PHE A 7 -9.71 -20.64 10.90
CA PHE A 7 -9.44 -21.78 10.03
C PHE A 7 -8.08 -21.60 9.35
N VAL A 8 -7.34 -22.69 9.18
CA VAL A 8 -6.22 -22.79 8.25
C VAL A 8 -6.63 -23.74 7.14
N LEU A 9 -6.47 -23.33 5.89
CA LEU A 9 -6.88 -24.10 4.70
C LEU A 9 -5.67 -24.55 3.88
N ASP A 10 -5.86 -25.57 3.05
CA ASP A 10 -5.02 -25.88 1.88
C ASP A 10 -5.37 -24.93 0.71
N LEU A 11 -4.49 -24.89 -0.29
CA LEU A 11 -4.70 -24.38 -1.65
C LEU A 11 -6.07 -24.74 -2.26
N LYS A 12 -6.60 -25.93 -1.95
CA LYS A 12 -7.87 -26.45 -2.47
C LYS A 12 -9.09 -26.05 -1.63
N GLY A 13 -8.93 -25.12 -0.68
CA GLY A 13 -9.99 -24.69 0.24
C GLY A 13 -10.32 -25.67 1.38
N LYS A 14 -9.74 -26.87 1.38
CA LYS A 14 -9.94 -27.88 2.43
C LYS A 14 -9.40 -27.37 3.77
N VAL A 15 -10.20 -27.49 4.84
CA VAL A 15 -9.77 -27.21 6.22
C VAL A 15 -8.67 -28.19 6.66
N LEU A 16 -7.54 -27.65 7.13
CA LEU A 16 -6.45 -28.39 7.78
C LEU A 16 -6.64 -28.42 9.29
N ILE A 17 -6.96 -27.26 9.88
CA ILE A 17 -7.33 -27.11 11.29
C ILE A 17 -8.33 -25.96 11.45
N CYS A 18 -9.25 -26.10 12.39
CA CYS A 18 -10.21 -25.04 12.73
C CYS A 18 -10.41 -24.96 14.25
N ARG A 19 -10.70 -23.76 14.75
CA ARG A 19 -11.05 -23.53 16.15
C ARG A 19 -12.27 -22.63 16.27
N ASN A 20 -13.25 -23.08 17.05
CA ASN A 20 -14.39 -22.27 17.45
C ASN A 20 -14.09 -21.59 18.79
N TYR A 21 -14.33 -20.28 18.88
CA TYR A 21 -14.18 -19.52 20.11
C TYR A 21 -15.52 -19.06 20.70
N LYS A 22 -16.65 -19.24 20.00
CA LYS A 22 -17.94 -18.65 20.39
C LYS A 22 -19.20 -19.45 20.10
N GLY A 23 -19.20 -20.28 19.04
CA GLY A 23 -20.40 -20.96 18.56
C GLY A 23 -21.41 -20.06 17.83
N ASP A 24 -21.05 -18.83 17.45
CA ASP A 24 -21.94 -17.90 16.73
C ASP A 24 -21.72 -17.84 15.20
N VAL A 25 -20.87 -18.71 14.65
CA VAL A 25 -20.80 -19.05 13.21
C VAL A 25 -20.75 -20.58 13.09
N ASP A 26 -21.57 -21.13 12.19
CA ASP A 26 -21.58 -22.57 11.89
C ASP A 26 -20.35 -22.98 11.08
N MET A 27 -19.74 -24.11 11.43
CA MET A 27 -18.46 -24.52 10.85
C MET A 27 -18.53 -24.91 9.36
N SER A 28 -19.71 -25.29 8.86
CA SER A 28 -19.97 -25.57 7.44
C SER A 28 -20.00 -24.33 6.55
N GLU A 29 -20.07 -23.12 7.12
CA GLU A 29 -20.05 -21.89 6.32
C GLU A 29 -18.73 -21.73 5.54
N ILE A 30 -17.63 -22.32 6.03
CA ILE A 30 -16.32 -22.29 5.37
C ILE A 30 -16.31 -22.97 4.00
N ASP A 31 -17.21 -23.92 3.75
CA ASP A 31 -17.29 -24.64 2.46
C ASP A 31 -17.71 -23.70 1.30
N HIS A 32 -18.37 -22.58 1.62
CA HIS A 32 -18.74 -21.54 0.65
C HIS A 32 -17.59 -20.56 0.36
N PHE A 33 -16.64 -20.39 1.30
CA PHE A 33 -15.58 -19.37 1.22
C PHE A 33 -14.71 -19.53 -0.03
N PHE A 34 -14.31 -20.76 -0.36
CA PHE A 34 -13.40 -20.98 -1.50
C PHE A 34 -14.07 -20.69 -2.84
N ASN A 35 -15.35 -21.09 -3.01
CA ASN A 35 -16.11 -20.81 -4.22
C ASN A 35 -16.34 -19.30 -4.42
N LEU A 36 -16.65 -18.57 -3.34
CA LEU A 36 -16.79 -17.11 -3.36
C LEU A 36 -15.46 -16.39 -3.63
N LEU A 37 -14.34 -16.94 -3.16
CA LEU A 37 -13.01 -16.42 -3.44
C LEU A 37 -12.63 -16.60 -4.93
N MET A 38 -12.88 -17.77 -5.50
CA MET A 38 -12.68 -18.03 -6.93
C MET A 38 -13.55 -17.10 -7.79
N GLN A 39 -14.83 -16.92 -7.44
CA GLN A 39 -15.72 -15.98 -8.14
C GLN A 39 -15.18 -14.53 -8.08
N GLN A 40 -14.68 -14.07 -6.93
CA GLN A 40 -14.06 -12.74 -6.82
C GLN A 40 -12.73 -12.61 -7.57
N GLU A 41 -12.00 -13.70 -7.78
CA GLU A 41 -10.79 -13.74 -8.62
C GLU A 41 -11.14 -13.67 -10.12
N GLU A 42 -12.18 -14.38 -10.56
CA GLU A 42 -12.74 -14.30 -11.93
C GLU A 42 -13.38 -12.93 -12.24
N GLU A 43 -14.11 -12.33 -11.28
CA GLU A 43 -14.69 -10.99 -11.41
C GLU A 43 -13.64 -9.85 -11.29
N GLY A 44 -12.40 -10.16 -10.92
CA GLY A 44 -11.34 -9.18 -10.66
C GLY A 44 -11.55 -8.31 -9.40
N LEU A 45 -12.49 -8.70 -8.53
CA LEU A 45 -12.94 -7.98 -7.34
C LEU A 45 -12.36 -8.56 -6.03
N ILE A 46 -11.15 -9.13 -6.08
CA ILE A 46 -10.49 -9.80 -4.95
C ILE A 46 -10.45 -8.89 -3.70
N SER A 47 -11.31 -9.21 -2.73
CA SER A 47 -11.40 -8.52 -1.45
C SER A 47 -10.75 -9.35 -0.34
N PRO A 48 -9.97 -8.76 0.58
CA PRO A 48 -9.48 -9.46 1.77
C PRO A 48 -10.61 -9.75 2.79
N VAL A 49 -11.83 -9.23 2.55
CA VAL A 49 -13.07 -9.58 3.25
C VAL A 49 -14.07 -10.14 2.23
N VAL A 50 -14.37 -11.43 2.34
CA VAL A 50 -15.44 -12.11 1.59
C VAL A 50 -16.68 -12.17 2.48
N SER A 51 -17.90 -12.30 1.94
CA SER A 51 -19.13 -12.40 2.73
C SER A 51 -20.13 -13.37 2.14
N HIS A 52 -20.75 -14.19 3.00
CA HIS A 52 -21.80 -15.14 2.67
C HIS A 52 -22.99 -14.88 3.60
N GLY A 53 -24.08 -14.33 3.07
CA GLY A 53 -25.24 -13.91 3.87
C GLY A 53 -24.83 -12.98 5.02
N ASN A 54 -24.98 -13.46 6.26
CA ASN A 54 -24.64 -12.73 7.48
C ASN A 54 -23.22 -13.04 8.03
N VAL A 55 -22.42 -13.86 7.34
CA VAL A 55 -21.06 -14.25 7.76
C VAL A 55 -20.03 -13.52 6.91
N HIS A 56 -19.03 -12.93 7.57
CA HIS A 56 -17.89 -12.28 6.94
C HIS A 56 -16.61 -13.09 7.20
N PHE A 57 -15.86 -13.37 6.13
CA PHE A 57 -14.58 -14.06 6.17
C PHE A 57 -13.45 -13.07 5.92
N LEU A 58 -12.59 -12.87 6.92
CA LEU A 58 -11.39 -12.04 6.82
C LEU A 58 -10.19 -12.97 6.65
N TRP A 59 -9.47 -12.86 5.54
CA TRP A 59 -8.45 -13.84 5.18
C TRP A 59 -7.10 -13.22 4.82
N ILE A 60 -6.04 -14.00 5.00
CA ILE A 60 -4.68 -13.71 4.51
C ILE A 60 -4.11 -14.93 3.77
N LYS A 61 -3.19 -14.70 2.84
CA LYS A 61 -2.53 -15.72 2.01
C LYS A 61 -1.05 -15.78 2.41
N HIS A 62 -0.60 -16.88 3.02
CA HIS A 62 0.81 -17.06 3.42
C HIS A 62 1.53 -17.97 2.43
N SER A 63 2.56 -17.46 1.74
CA SER A 63 3.30 -18.19 0.70
C SER A 63 4.80 -18.27 1.01
N ASN A 64 5.34 -19.48 1.12
CA ASN A 64 6.77 -19.67 1.30
C ASN A 64 7.51 -19.55 -0.03
N LEU A 65 8.59 -18.74 -0.06
CA LEU A 65 9.50 -18.64 -1.22
C LEU A 65 10.95 -18.66 -0.73
N TYR A 66 11.45 -19.88 -0.54
CA TYR A 66 12.84 -20.27 -0.27
C TYR A 66 13.52 -19.75 1.00
N ARG A 67 13.82 -20.67 1.92
CA ARG A 67 14.95 -20.54 2.84
C ARG A 67 15.68 -21.87 3.04
N ILE A 68 16.86 -22.02 2.43
CA ILE A 68 17.67 -23.23 2.61
C ILE A 68 18.15 -23.32 4.06
N LEU A 69 17.56 -24.24 4.84
CA LEU A 69 18.00 -24.58 6.19
C LEU A 69 19.09 -25.64 6.15
N CYS A 70 20.30 -25.27 6.62
CA CYS A 70 21.37 -26.22 6.95
C CYS A 70 21.85 -25.93 8.38
N ASN A 71 21.83 -26.97 9.23
CA ASN A 71 22.00 -26.87 10.68
C ASN A 71 22.30 -28.28 11.24
N PRO A 72 22.94 -28.43 12.43
CA PRO A 72 24.10 -27.72 12.95
C PRO A 72 25.29 -28.67 13.25
N THR A 73 26.49 -28.13 13.42
CA THR A 73 27.46 -28.63 14.43
C THR A 73 28.17 -27.45 15.08
N VAL A 74 28.52 -27.59 16.37
CA VAL A 74 29.12 -26.55 17.21
C VAL A 74 30.40 -27.11 17.86
N PRO A 75 31.39 -26.27 18.24
CA PRO A 75 31.40 -25.85 19.66
C PRO A 75 31.79 -24.38 19.90
N GLN A 76 31.73 -24.00 21.18
CA GLN A 76 31.66 -22.64 21.71
C GLN A 76 32.88 -21.72 21.46
N LEU A 77 32.61 -20.41 21.38
CA LEU A 77 33.49 -19.35 21.91
C LEU A 77 32.65 -18.11 22.27
N LYS A 78 32.90 -17.47 23.41
CA LYS A 78 32.15 -16.28 23.87
C LYS A 78 32.64 -15.01 23.17
N VAL A 79 32.00 -14.64 22.05
CA VAL A 79 32.29 -13.40 21.31
C VAL A 79 30.97 -12.76 20.83
N ILE A 80 30.82 -11.44 20.97
CA ILE A 80 29.78 -10.67 20.27
C ILE A 80 30.28 -10.45 18.83
N SER A 81 29.96 -11.36 17.92
CA SER A 81 30.37 -11.30 16.51
C SER A 81 29.25 -10.81 15.59
N LEU A 82 29.52 -9.72 14.85
CA LEU A 82 28.73 -9.30 13.70
C LEU A 82 29.30 -9.94 12.43
N SER A 83 28.99 -11.21 12.20
CA SER A 83 29.48 -11.97 11.05
C SER A 83 28.37 -12.81 10.41
N ILE A 84 28.24 -12.70 9.09
CA ILE A 84 27.60 -13.70 8.23
C ILE A 84 28.75 -14.34 7.44
N GLN A 85 28.81 -15.67 7.39
CA GLN A 85 29.75 -16.40 6.54
C GLN A 85 29.05 -16.96 5.31
N SER A 86 29.82 -17.13 4.25
CA SER A 86 29.43 -17.70 2.96
C SER A 86 30.41 -18.79 2.56
N ARG A 87 29.95 -19.83 1.86
CA ARG A 87 30.76 -20.54 0.84
C ARG A 87 29.88 -21.35 -0.10
N GLN A 88 30.50 -21.79 -1.20
CA GLN A 88 29.87 -22.46 -2.33
C GLN A 88 29.83 -23.97 -2.11
N CYS A 89 28.83 -24.63 -2.70
CA CYS A 89 29.04 -25.91 -3.39
C CYS A 89 28.61 -25.74 -4.85
N GLY A 90 28.98 -26.67 -5.73
CA GLY A 90 28.74 -26.57 -7.17
C GLY A 90 27.98 -27.77 -7.72
N SER A 91 27.23 -27.52 -8.80
CA SER A 91 26.79 -28.48 -9.82
C SER A 91 26.43 -29.90 -9.35
N ASN A 92 25.12 -30.15 -9.23
CA ASN A 92 24.47 -31.20 -10.01
C ASN A 92 23.02 -30.80 -10.32
N VAL A 93 22.36 -31.57 -11.19
CA VAL A 93 21.02 -31.28 -11.71
C VAL A 93 19.98 -32.06 -10.93
N GLU A 94 19.07 -31.36 -10.27
CA GLU A 94 17.84 -31.91 -9.67
C GLU A 94 16.66 -31.02 -10.08
N GLU A 95 15.50 -31.61 -10.31
CA GLU A 95 14.35 -30.94 -10.95
C GLU A 95 13.60 -30.03 -9.98
N PHE A 96 13.44 -28.75 -10.35
CA PHE A 96 12.65 -27.79 -9.58
C PHE A 96 11.15 -28.05 -9.77
N VAL A 97 10.57 -28.92 -8.95
CA VAL A 97 9.12 -28.97 -8.76
C VAL A 97 8.70 -27.72 -7.98
N ILE A 98 7.93 -26.83 -8.61
CA ILE A 98 7.38 -25.65 -7.95
C ILE A 98 6.18 -26.08 -7.09
N LEU A 99 6.46 -26.58 -5.90
CA LEU A 99 5.46 -26.76 -4.86
C LEU A 99 5.07 -25.39 -4.31
N ASN A 100 3.99 -24.83 -4.84
CA ASN A 100 3.38 -23.58 -4.37
C ASN A 100 2.68 -23.80 -3.01
N HIS A 101 3.42 -24.12 -1.95
CA HIS A 101 2.85 -24.22 -0.60
C HIS A 101 2.37 -22.83 -0.14
N VAL A 102 1.06 -22.60 -0.28
CA VAL A 102 0.40 -21.35 0.08
C VAL A 102 -0.83 -21.68 0.92
N LEU A 103 -0.81 -21.25 2.19
CA LEU A 103 -1.87 -21.50 3.16
C LEU A 103 -2.76 -20.25 3.31
N PRO A 104 -4.06 -20.33 2.98
CA PRO A 104 -5.04 -19.34 3.41
C PRO A 104 -5.32 -19.49 4.92
N VAL A 105 -5.17 -18.41 5.68
CA VAL A 105 -5.61 -18.34 7.07
C VAL A 105 -6.81 -17.41 7.16
N VAL A 106 -7.93 -17.93 7.67
CA VAL A 106 -9.26 -17.29 7.57
C VAL A 106 -9.86 -17.14 8.97
N ALA A 107 -10.41 -15.97 9.27
CA ALA A 107 -11.23 -15.73 10.46
C ALA A 107 -12.66 -15.38 10.06
N ALA A 108 -13.64 -16.12 10.59
CA ALA A 108 -15.07 -15.87 10.34
C ALA A 108 -15.71 -15.04 11.47
N THR A 109 -16.68 -14.20 11.13
CA THR A 109 -17.48 -13.43 12.10
C THR A 109 -18.87 -13.08 11.54
N ASN A 110 -19.91 -13.20 12.37
CA ASN A 110 -21.30 -12.80 12.04
C ASN A 110 -21.69 -11.39 12.53
N LYS A 111 -20.70 -10.61 12.97
CA LYS A 111 -20.89 -9.32 13.66
C LYS A 111 -19.90 -8.29 13.11
N ASN A 112 -20.23 -7.01 13.30
CA ASN A 112 -19.34 -5.88 13.03
C ASN A 112 -18.13 -5.90 13.98
N SER A 113 -17.16 -6.74 13.65
CA SER A 113 -15.91 -6.94 14.40
C SER A 113 -14.80 -6.04 13.86
N ASN A 114 -13.83 -5.69 14.71
CA ASN A 114 -12.73 -4.82 14.28
C ASN A 114 -11.76 -5.57 13.34
N ALA A 115 -11.95 -5.40 12.03
CA ALA A 115 -11.12 -6.01 10.99
C ALA A 115 -9.60 -5.78 11.20
N SER A 116 -9.18 -4.61 11.66
CA SER A 116 -7.76 -4.34 11.92
C SER A 116 -7.16 -5.19 13.05
N LEU A 117 -7.95 -5.52 14.07
CA LEU A 117 -7.55 -6.42 15.15
C LEU A 117 -7.51 -7.87 14.65
N VAL A 118 -8.43 -8.26 13.76
CA VAL A 118 -8.45 -9.59 13.14
C VAL A 118 -7.23 -9.79 12.24
N TYR A 119 -6.92 -8.85 11.33
CA TYR A 119 -5.71 -8.97 10.50
C TYR A 119 -4.44 -8.96 11.35
N ALA A 120 -4.32 -8.06 12.34
CA ALA A 120 -3.17 -8.04 13.23
C ALA A 120 -2.97 -9.38 13.96
N PHE A 121 -4.06 -10.01 14.41
CA PHE A 121 -4.02 -11.36 14.96
C PHE A 121 -3.61 -12.42 13.92
N LEU A 122 -4.19 -12.41 12.72
CA LEU A 122 -3.87 -13.39 11.67
C LEU A 122 -2.38 -13.34 11.26
N TYR A 123 -1.79 -12.16 11.10
CA TYR A 123 -0.35 -12.03 10.85
C TYR A 123 0.49 -12.50 12.05
N LYS A 124 0.05 -12.22 13.30
CA LYS A 124 0.79 -12.64 14.50
C LYS A 124 0.69 -14.15 14.77
N LEU A 125 -0.44 -14.78 14.41
CA LEU A 125 -0.63 -16.22 14.42
C LEU A 125 0.34 -16.90 13.46
N VAL A 126 0.47 -16.38 12.23
CA VAL A 126 1.47 -16.82 11.24
C VAL A 126 2.91 -16.61 11.74
N GLU A 127 3.20 -15.49 12.39
CA GLU A 127 4.52 -15.21 12.99
C GLU A 127 4.87 -16.22 14.10
N VAL A 128 3.94 -16.49 15.03
CA VAL A 128 4.12 -17.47 16.10
C VAL A 128 4.30 -18.89 15.56
N PHE A 129 3.47 -19.32 14.60
CA PHE A 129 3.63 -20.62 13.94
C PHE A 129 4.98 -20.71 13.20
N SER A 130 5.42 -19.65 12.54
CA SER A 130 6.72 -19.60 11.85
C SER A 130 7.89 -19.66 12.84
N GLU A 131 7.79 -19.08 14.04
CA GLU A 131 8.84 -19.23 15.08
C GLU A 131 8.83 -20.60 15.77
N TYR A 132 7.68 -21.28 15.85
CA TYR A 132 7.58 -22.65 16.37
C TYR A 132 8.08 -23.71 15.38
N PHE A 133 7.64 -23.64 14.12
CA PHE A 133 7.88 -24.69 13.11
C PHE A 133 9.04 -24.36 12.15
N LYS A 134 9.55 -23.12 12.16
CA LYS A 134 10.56 -22.52 11.24
C LYS A 134 10.05 -22.29 9.82
N GLU A 135 9.35 -23.28 9.29
CA GLU A 135 8.65 -23.25 8.00
C GLU A 135 7.18 -23.60 8.28
N LEU A 136 6.26 -22.92 7.59
CA LEU A 136 4.82 -23.01 7.83
C LEU A 136 4.12 -23.52 6.57
N GLU A 137 3.91 -24.83 6.53
CA GLU A 137 3.39 -25.59 5.38
C GLU A 137 2.29 -26.57 5.81
N GLU A 138 1.66 -27.25 4.86
CA GLU A 138 0.56 -28.20 5.14
C GLU A 138 1.03 -29.31 6.10
N GLU A 139 2.19 -29.91 5.82
CA GLU A 139 2.82 -30.94 6.66
C GLU A 139 3.11 -30.41 8.07
N SER A 140 3.61 -29.16 8.19
CA SER A 140 3.92 -28.51 9.47
C SER A 140 2.70 -28.45 10.40
N ILE A 141 1.52 -28.18 9.84
CA ILE A 141 0.25 -28.13 10.58
C ILE A 141 -0.30 -29.53 10.88
N GLN A 142 -0.19 -30.47 9.95
CA GLN A 142 -0.68 -31.84 10.14
C GLN A 142 0.13 -32.61 11.20
N ASP A 143 1.46 -32.54 11.15
CA ASP A 143 2.33 -33.25 12.10
C ASP A 143 2.26 -32.67 13.53
N ASN A 144 2.06 -31.36 13.66
CA ASN A 144 2.11 -30.66 14.95
C ASN A 144 0.72 -30.31 15.52
N PHE A 145 -0.35 -30.92 15.02
CA PHE A 145 -1.74 -30.54 15.30
C PHE A 145 -2.06 -30.30 16.80
N VAL A 146 -1.49 -31.11 17.71
CA VAL A 146 -1.66 -30.95 19.17
C VAL A 146 -1.15 -29.59 19.65
N VAL A 147 0.09 -29.23 19.29
CA VAL A 147 0.73 -27.95 19.64
C VAL A 147 -0.01 -26.79 18.97
N VAL A 148 -0.54 -26.99 17.76
CA VAL A 148 -1.36 -25.97 17.08
C VAL A 148 -2.68 -25.71 17.83
N TYR A 149 -3.34 -26.73 18.36
CA TYR A 149 -4.53 -26.54 19.21
C TYR A 149 -4.20 -25.85 20.55
N GLU A 150 -3.13 -26.26 21.23
CA GLU A 150 -2.66 -25.61 22.47
C GLU A 150 -2.33 -24.12 22.23
N LEU A 151 -1.64 -23.81 21.14
CA LEU A 151 -1.37 -22.44 20.72
C LEU A 151 -2.67 -21.68 20.41
N LEU A 152 -3.61 -22.25 19.66
CA LEU A 152 -4.85 -21.57 19.28
C LEU A 152 -5.72 -21.19 20.50
N ASP A 153 -5.66 -21.95 21.60
CA ASP A 153 -6.37 -21.65 22.84
C ASP A 153 -5.69 -20.58 23.70
N GLU A 154 -4.36 -20.62 23.82
CA GLU A 154 -3.60 -19.62 24.59
C GLU A 154 -3.42 -18.28 23.84
N LEU A 155 -3.46 -18.30 22.51
CA LEU A 155 -3.39 -17.10 21.65
C LEU A 155 -4.69 -16.29 21.65
N MET A 156 -5.85 -16.92 21.85
CA MET A 156 -7.16 -16.26 21.75
C MET A 156 -8.23 -16.92 22.63
N ASP A 157 -8.87 -16.15 23.51
CA ASP A 157 -10.04 -16.58 24.27
C ASP A 157 -11.28 -15.76 23.86
N PHE A 158 -12.41 -16.44 23.68
CA PHE A 158 -13.71 -15.88 23.28
C PHE A 158 -13.66 -14.85 22.12
N GLY A 159 -12.74 -15.04 21.17
CA GLY A 159 -12.54 -14.12 20.03
C GLY A 159 -11.79 -12.83 20.36
N PHE A 160 -11.02 -12.81 21.45
CA PHE A 160 -10.10 -11.75 21.87
C PHE A 160 -8.67 -12.30 21.97
N PRO A 161 -7.68 -11.73 21.25
CA PRO A 161 -6.28 -12.12 21.41
C PRO A 161 -5.76 -11.92 22.83
N GLN A 162 -5.00 -12.89 23.33
CA GLN A 162 -4.41 -12.90 24.69
C GLN A 162 -2.88 -12.82 24.60
N THR A 163 -2.15 -13.87 24.98
CA THR A 163 -0.68 -13.89 24.99
C THR A 163 -0.16 -14.25 23.60
N THR A 164 0.28 -13.25 22.80
CA THR A 164 0.75 -13.49 21.42
C THR A 164 2.27 -13.53 21.24
N ASP A 165 3.04 -13.58 22.33
CA ASP A 165 4.51 -13.60 22.28
C ASP A 165 5.07 -15.03 22.29
N SER A 166 5.50 -15.49 21.12
CA SER A 166 6.15 -16.80 20.85
C SER A 166 7.15 -17.22 21.92
N LYS A 167 8.08 -16.33 22.29
CA LYS A 167 9.15 -16.61 23.28
C LYS A 167 8.62 -16.86 24.70
N ILE A 168 7.44 -16.32 25.05
CA ILE A 168 6.78 -16.55 26.35
C ILE A 168 5.94 -17.82 26.27
N LEU A 169 5.22 -18.04 25.17
CA LEU A 169 4.48 -19.28 24.91
C LEU A 169 5.41 -20.51 24.97
N GLN A 170 6.63 -20.39 24.44
CA GLN A 170 7.65 -21.47 24.45
C GLN A 170 8.15 -21.85 25.86
N GLU A 171 7.87 -21.06 26.90
CA GLU A 171 8.19 -21.44 28.29
C GLU A 171 7.25 -22.52 28.84
N TYR A 172 6.04 -22.68 28.26
CA TYR A 172 5.01 -23.58 28.80
C TYR A 172 4.24 -24.41 27.77
N ILE A 173 4.17 -23.99 26.50
CA ILE A 173 3.67 -24.77 25.36
C ILE A 173 4.88 -25.31 24.61
N THR A 174 5.21 -26.59 24.82
CA THR A 174 6.48 -27.19 24.38
C THR A 174 6.27 -28.40 23.46
N GLN A 175 7.02 -28.47 22.36
CA GLN A 175 6.94 -29.56 21.36
C GLN A 175 7.43 -30.93 21.88
N GLN A 176 7.96 -31.03 23.10
CA GLN A 176 8.52 -32.27 23.65
C GLN A 176 7.58 -32.87 24.68
N GLY A 177 6.90 -33.95 24.30
CA GLY A 177 6.02 -34.75 25.15
C GLY A 177 6.75 -35.36 26.35
N THR A 178 6.88 -34.57 27.42
CA THR A 178 7.56 -34.97 28.65
C THR A 178 6.66 -35.91 29.44
N LYS A 179 7.20 -37.06 29.87
CA LYS A 179 6.46 -38.05 30.65
C LYS A 179 5.90 -37.42 31.93
N LEU A 180 4.61 -37.64 32.17
CA LEU A 180 3.84 -37.06 33.27
C LEU A 180 4.49 -37.28 34.65
N GLU A 181 5.03 -36.20 35.22
CA GLU A 181 4.88 -35.92 36.65
C GLU A 181 3.97 -34.69 36.81
N VAL A 182 3.12 -34.68 37.84
CA VAL A 182 2.03 -33.70 37.98
C VAL A 182 2.54 -32.40 38.62
N ALA A 183 3.46 -31.73 37.94
CA ALA A 183 3.85 -30.36 38.23
C ALA A 183 2.80 -29.42 37.62
N LYS A 184 2.00 -28.74 38.47
CA LYS A 184 1.09 -27.68 38.01
C LYS A 184 1.90 -26.54 37.41
N THR A 185 1.87 -26.39 36.09
CA THR A 185 2.53 -25.30 35.35
C THR A 185 2.00 -23.97 35.87
N LYS A 186 2.82 -23.25 36.65
CA LYS A 186 2.49 -21.89 37.07
C LYS A 186 2.73 -20.96 35.89
N VAL A 187 1.65 -20.40 35.35
CA VAL A 187 1.73 -19.28 34.38
C VAL A 187 2.75 -18.24 34.87
N PRO A 188 3.71 -17.83 34.02
CA PRO A 188 4.72 -16.85 34.41
C PRO A 188 4.09 -15.54 34.90
N THR A 189 4.59 -15.00 36.01
CA THR A 189 4.10 -13.73 36.61
C THR A 189 4.22 -12.51 35.68
N THR A 190 4.90 -12.66 34.54
CA THR A 190 4.95 -11.69 33.44
C THR A 190 3.55 -11.39 32.88
N VAL A 191 2.68 -12.41 32.79
CA VAL A 191 1.35 -12.33 32.15
C VAL A 191 0.39 -11.37 32.88
N THR A 192 0.60 -11.11 34.18
CA THR A 192 -0.32 -10.32 35.03
C THR A 192 0.19 -8.93 35.41
N ASN A 193 1.30 -8.46 34.81
CA ASN A 193 1.95 -7.21 35.21
C ASN A 193 1.53 -6.00 34.35
N ALA A 194 1.48 -4.81 34.96
CA ALA A 194 0.85 -3.60 34.41
C ALA A 194 1.61 -2.90 33.26
N VAL A 195 2.71 -3.47 32.77
CA VAL A 195 3.40 -3.04 31.55
C VAL A 195 3.50 -4.23 30.59
N SER A 196 2.35 -4.58 30.01
CA SER A 196 2.20 -5.79 29.21
C SER A 196 2.64 -5.61 27.75
N TRP A 197 2.69 -4.37 27.22
CA TRP A 197 1.67 -3.90 26.27
C TRP A 197 1.88 -2.45 25.79
N ARG A 198 1.31 -1.48 26.51
CA ARG A 198 0.74 -0.28 25.86
C ARG A 198 0.79 1.03 26.67
N SER A 199 0.19 2.07 26.08
CA SER A 199 0.08 3.46 26.52
C SER A 199 -1.13 4.11 25.83
N GLU A 200 -1.55 5.31 26.26
CA GLU A 200 -2.47 6.20 25.53
C GLU A 200 -1.96 7.67 25.58
N GLY A 201 -2.22 8.53 24.59
CA GLY A 201 -3.03 8.34 23.37
C GLY A 201 -2.63 9.27 22.21
N LEU A 202 -3.04 8.92 20.97
CA LEU A 202 -2.59 9.51 19.69
C LEU A 202 -3.73 9.52 18.63
N LYS A 203 -3.58 10.32 17.55
CA LYS A 203 -4.45 10.31 16.33
C LYS A 203 -3.64 10.64 15.06
N TYR A 204 -4.07 10.12 13.89
CA TYR A 204 -3.33 10.12 12.60
C TYR A 204 -4.25 10.23 11.35
N LYS A 205 -3.70 10.56 10.15
CA LYS A 205 -4.32 10.48 8.79
C LYS A 205 -3.27 10.15 7.68
N LYS A 206 -3.69 9.93 6.41
CA LYS A 206 -2.92 9.41 5.22
C LYS A 206 -2.79 10.47 4.07
N ASN A 207 -2.31 10.27 2.81
CA ASN A 207 -1.95 9.09 1.95
C ASN A 207 -1.04 9.50 0.74
N GLU A 208 -0.40 8.55 0.05
CA GLU A 208 0.49 8.70 -1.14
C GLU A 208 -0.09 8.02 -2.44
N VAL A 209 0.47 8.00 -3.67
CA VAL A 209 1.75 8.49 -4.27
C VAL A 209 1.49 9.43 -5.52
N ASN A 210 1.79 9.25 -6.83
CA ASN A 210 2.46 8.23 -7.68
C ASN A 210 2.89 8.76 -9.11
N ALA A 211 3.82 8.04 -9.78
CA ALA A 211 4.12 7.93 -11.23
C ALA A 211 4.36 9.16 -12.17
N ASN A 212 5.63 9.57 -12.34
CA ASN A 212 6.20 10.17 -13.56
C ASN A 212 7.74 10.27 -13.43
N GLY A 213 8.52 10.28 -14.51
CA GLY A 213 9.99 10.03 -14.53
C GLY A 213 10.92 10.96 -13.74
N SER A 214 10.38 11.98 -13.10
CA SER A 214 10.96 12.64 -11.92
C SER A 214 11.12 11.68 -10.72
N VAL A 215 11.84 12.10 -9.67
CA VAL A 215 11.82 11.38 -8.39
C VAL A 215 10.48 11.63 -7.68
N MET A 216 9.51 10.73 -7.90
CA MET A 216 8.12 10.88 -7.44
C MET A 216 7.95 10.86 -5.92
N SER A 217 8.57 9.87 -5.25
CA SER A 217 8.87 9.94 -3.82
C SER A 217 10.23 9.29 -3.58
N SER A 218 11.00 9.84 -2.63
CA SER A 218 12.29 9.30 -2.18
C SER A 218 12.27 9.15 -0.66
N ASP A 219 11.32 8.36 -0.20
CA ASP A 219 11.19 7.97 1.19
C ASP A 219 12.31 7.01 1.59
N ILE A 220 13.16 7.45 2.51
CA ILE A 220 14.14 6.59 3.17
C ILE A 220 13.43 5.96 4.37
N VAL A 221 12.85 4.79 4.17
CA VAL A 221 12.42 3.91 5.27
C VAL A 221 13.65 3.18 5.79
N GLY A 222 14.09 3.53 7.00
CA GLY A 222 15.19 2.86 7.68
C GLY A 222 14.68 2.04 8.86
N CYS A 223 15.38 0.95 9.16
CA CYS A 223 15.11 0.06 10.29
C CYS A 223 16.37 -0.07 11.14
N ILE A 224 16.22 -0.05 12.47
CA ILE A 224 17.27 -0.35 13.44
C ILE A 224 16.93 -1.69 14.10
N ARG A 225 17.54 -2.77 13.59
CA ARG A 225 17.55 -4.06 14.26
C ARG A 225 18.68 -4.13 15.30
N LEU A 226 18.40 -4.72 16.45
CA LEU A 226 19.39 -5.11 17.45
C LEU A 226 19.49 -6.63 17.48
N LYS A 227 20.72 -7.12 17.72
CA LYS A 227 20.96 -8.49 18.19
C LYS A 227 21.57 -8.38 19.58
N THR A 228 20.75 -8.59 20.58
CA THR A 228 21.12 -8.52 21.99
C THR A 228 21.48 -9.91 22.51
N MET A 229 22.56 -9.95 23.29
CA MET A 229 23.08 -11.12 23.99
C MET A 229 23.56 -10.61 25.36
N LEU A 230 22.63 -10.37 26.28
CA LEU A 230 22.86 -9.65 27.54
C LEU A 230 22.45 -10.50 28.75
N SER A 231 22.78 -10.06 29.96
CA SER A 231 22.50 -10.82 31.19
C SER A 231 21.77 -9.94 32.20
N GLY A 232 20.68 -10.45 32.79
CA GLY A 232 19.83 -9.66 33.68
C GLY A 232 18.68 -8.96 32.95
N MET A 233 18.38 -7.72 33.32
CA MET A 233 17.29 -6.90 32.78
C MET A 233 17.78 -5.46 32.51
N PRO A 234 18.70 -5.28 31.53
CA PRO A 234 19.43 -4.02 31.38
C PRO A 234 18.56 -2.91 30.78
N GLU A 235 18.56 -1.72 31.40
CA GLU A 235 18.00 -0.52 30.79
C GLU A 235 19.01 0.05 29.77
N LEU A 236 18.70 -0.08 28.48
CA LEU A 236 19.45 0.53 27.40
C LEU A 236 18.95 1.96 27.14
N ARG A 237 19.88 2.83 26.74
CA ARG A 237 19.57 4.18 26.22
C ARG A 237 20.36 4.44 24.95
N LEU A 238 19.65 4.71 23.85
CA LEU A 238 20.20 4.95 22.52
C LEU A 238 20.20 6.46 22.21
N GLY A 239 21.37 7.01 21.86
CA GLY A 239 21.52 8.40 21.43
C GLY A 239 21.74 8.48 19.93
N LEU A 240 20.86 9.18 19.21
CA LEU A 240 20.96 9.44 17.76
C LEU A 240 21.32 10.90 17.47
N ASN A 241 21.61 11.23 16.21
CA ASN A 241 21.79 12.60 15.72
C ASN A 241 20.46 13.24 15.25
N ASP A 242 19.38 13.05 16.02
CA ASP A 242 18.09 13.70 15.79
C ASP A 242 18.22 15.24 15.85
N ARG A 243 17.62 15.92 14.86
CA ARG A 243 17.54 17.38 14.76
C ARG A 243 16.78 17.99 15.93
N VAL A 244 15.70 17.36 16.41
CA VAL A 244 14.88 17.90 17.51
C VAL A 244 15.67 17.87 18.82
N LEU A 245 16.29 16.72 19.14
CA LEU A 245 17.21 16.57 20.27
C LEU A 245 18.38 17.57 20.24
N PHE A 246 18.92 17.89 19.05
CA PHE A 246 20.03 18.83 18.90
C PHE A 246 19.59 20.29 19.08
N ALA A 247 18.42 20.68 18.58
CA ALA A 247 17.85 22.00 18.83
C ALA A 247 17.59 22.21 20.34
N LEU A 248 16.96 21.23 21.02
CA LEU A 248 16.69 21.26 22.46
C LEU A 248 17.97 21.33 23.31
N THR A 249 19.10 20.81 22.83
CA THR A 249 20.40 20.86 23.54
C THR A 249 21.34 21.95 23.04
N GLY A 250 20.89 22.85 22.15
CA GLY A 250 21.68 23.98 21.63
C GLY A 250 22.87 23.57 20.73
N ARG A 251 22.77 22.43 20.04
CA ARG A 251 23.89 21.79 19.31
C ARG A 251 23.75 21.79 17.78
N ASP A 252 23.13 22.79 17.17
CA ASP A 252 22.87 22.85 15.72
C ASP A 252 24.11 22.80 14.80
N LYS A 253 25.33 22.96 15.32
CA LYS A 253 26.59 22.93 14.54
C LYS A 253 27.04 21.51 14.14
N GLY A 254 26.12 20.63 13.76
CA GLY A 254 26.39 19.23 13.42
C GLY A 254 25.46 18.67 12.34
N LYS A 255 25.83 17.52 11.76
CA LYS A 255 24.96 16.81 10.80
C LYS A 255 23.83 16.11 11.56
N THR A 256 22.67 16.76 11.56
CA THR A 256 21.43 16.24 12.15
C THR A 256 20.54 15.57 11.11
N VAL A 257 19.63 14.73 11.59
CA VAL A 257 18.60 14.07 10.79
C VAL A 257 17.23 14.52 11.29
N ALA A 258 16.39 15.04 10.40
CA ALA A 258 14.98 15.22 10.66
C ALA A 258 14.25 13.92 10.29
N MET A 259 13.70 13.24 11.29
CA MET A 259 12.82 12.07 11.10
C MET A 259 11.37 12.55 11.04
N GLU A 260 10.60 12.04 10.10
CA GLU A 260 9.22 12.46 9.84
C GLU A 260 8.22 11.59 10.59
N ASP A 261 8.38 10.27 10.49
CA ASP A 261 7.70 9.26 11.31
C ASP A 261 8.76 8.37 11.98
N VAL A 262 8.50 7.96 13.22
CA VAL A 262 9.32 7.00 13.95
C VAL A 262 8.42 6.05 14.72
N LYS A 263 8.43 4.79 14.31
CA LYS A 263 7.75 3.68 14.96
C LYS A 263 8.75 2.96 15.85
N PHE A 264 8.41 2.78 17.11
CA PHE A 264 9.26 2.07 18.07
C PHE A 264 8.69 0.70 18.41
N HIS A 265 9.58 -0.23 18.73
CA HIS A 265 9.24 -1.47 19.41
C HIS A 265 8.68 -1.18 20.80
N GLN A 266 7.77 -2.03 21.26
CA GLN A 266 7.05 -1.93 22.53
C GLN A 266 7.93 -1.73 23.76
N CYS A 267 9.18 -2.18 23.72
CA CYS A 267 10.14 -2.02 24.81
C CYS A 267 10.58 -0.57 25.06
N VAL A 268 10.33 0.37 24.14
CA VAL A 268 10.74 1.78 24.25
C VAL A 268 9.72 2.59 25.04
N ARG A 269 10.18 3.26 26.10
CA ARG A 269 9.38 4.14 26.94
C ARG A 269 9.08 5.46 26.22
N LEU A 270 8.03 5.47 25.41
CA LEU A 270 7.62 6.61 24.57
C LEU A 270 7.55 7.95 25.33
N SER A 271 7.08 7.98 26.58
CA SER A 271 7.01 9.21 27.40
C SER A 271 8.38 9.88 27.65
N ARG A 272 9.47 9.09 27.77
CA ARG A 272 10.85 9.61 27.86
C ARG A 272 11.36 10.11 26.50
N PHE A 273 10.83 9.59 25.40
CA PHE A 273 11.13 10.09 24.05
C PHE A 273 10.34 11.36 23.72
N GLU A 274 9.10 11.49 24.19
CA GLU A 274 8.29 12.69 23.99
C GLU A 274 8.85 13.90 24.77
N SER A 275 9.27 13.69 26.03
CA SER A 275 9.89 14.75 26.86
C SER A 275 11.30 15.11 26.39
N ASP A 276 12.23 14.14 26.38
CA ASP A 276 13.67 14.38 26.29
C ASP A 276 14.30 13.87 24.99
N ARG A 277 13.49 13.42 24.01
CA ARG A 277 13.93 12.69 22.79
C ARG A 277 14.90 11.53 23.08
N THR A 278 14.82 10.97 24.29
CA THR A 278 15.74 9.94 24.78
C THR A 278 15.12 8.55 24.65
N ILE A 279 15.62 7.78 23.68
CA ILE A 279 15.18 6.40 23.42
C ILE A 279 15.70 5.50 24.54
N SER A 280 14.81 5.07 25.45
CA SER A 280 15.13 4.26 26.64
C SER A 280 14.25 3.02 26.69
N PHE A 281 14.87 1.84 26.79
CA PHE A 281 14.21 0.54 26.62
C PHE A 281 14.87 -0.58 27.41
N ILE A 282 14.18 -1.72 27.56
CA ILE A 282 14.77 -3.00 28.01
C ILE A 282 14.62 -3.98 26.83
N PRO A 283 15.70 -4.43 26.19
CA PRO A 283 15.63 -5.23 24.98
C PRO A 283 15.12 -6.66 25.27
N PRO A 284 14.36 -7.29 24.35
CA PRO A 284 14.22 -8.74 24.33
C PRO A 284 15.56 -9.40 23.93
N ASP A 285 15.80 -10.65 24.35
CA ASP A 285 17.02 -11.36 23.97
C ASP A 285 16.95 -11.93 22.53
N GLY A 286 18.12 -12.08 21.91
CA GLY A 286 18.26 -12.47 20.50
C GLY A 286 18.12 -11.29 19.53
N GLU A 287 17.61 -11.56 18.32
CA GLU A 287 17.38 -10.52 17.30
C GLU A 287 15.98 -9.91 17.43
N SER A 288 15.88 -8.59 17.25
CA SER A 288 14.62 -7.82 17.25
C SER A 288 14.74 -6.53 16.43
N GLU A 289 13.62 -6.02 15.90
CA GLU A 289 13.52 -4.63 15.43
C GLU A 289 13.26 -3.71 16.63
N LEU A 290 14.04 -2.64 16.80
CA LEU A 290 13.86 -1.64 17.87
C LEU A 290 13.08 -0.41 17.39
N MET A 291 13.33 0.02 16.14
CA MET A 291 12.59 1.12 15.53
C MET A 291 12.70 1.12 14.01
N SER A 292 11.61 1.49 13.35
CA SER A 292 11.60 1.92 11.96
C SER A 292 11.35 3.43 11.89
N TYR A 293 11.99 4.12 10.96
CA TYR A 293 11.85 5.56 10.76
C TYR A 293 11.67 5.89 9.29
N ARG A 294 10.81 6.88 8.99
CA ARG A 294 10.64 7.45 7.65
C ARG A 294 11.33 8.81 7.60
N ILE A 295 12.09 9.03 6.54
CA ILE A 295 12.67 10.32 6.21
C ILE A 295 12.37 10.61 4.74
N ASN A 296 11.46 11.53 4.46
CA ASN A 296 11.39 12.15 3.16
C ASN A 296 12.59 13.10 2.98
N THR A 297 13.47 12.80 2.04
CA THR A 297 14.56 13.71 1.64
C THR A 297 14.79 13.59 0.15
N HIS A 298 14.87 14.73 -0.54
CA HIS A 298 15.14 14.83 -1.98
C HIS A 298 16.61 14.47 -2.32
N VAL A 299 16.98 13.21 -2.10
CA VAL A 299 18.26 12.64 -2.55
C VAL A 299 18.08 12.07 -3.95
N LYS A 300 19.08 12.22 -4.82
CA LYS A 300 19.10 11.53 -6.12
C LYS A 300 19.25 10.02 -5.88
N PRO A 301 18.54 9.14 -6.63
CA PRO A 301 18.58 7.71 -6.38
C PRO A 301 20.01 7.18 -6.60
N LEU A 302 20.44 6.29 -5.70
CA LEU A 302 21.83 5.84 -5.62
C LEU A 302 22.29 5.12 -6.89
N ILE A 303 21.41 4.35 -7.51
CA ILE A 303 21.61 3.79 -8.84
C ILE A 303 20.54 4.40 -9.73
N TRP A 304 20.94 5.34 -10.59
CA TRP A 304 20.09 5.88 -11.63
C TRP A 304 20.11 4.93 -12.82
N ILE A 305 18.93 4.59 -13.35
CA ILE A 305 18.79 3.78 -14.55
C ILE A 305 18.10 4.59 -15.64
N GLU A 306 18.69 4.54 -16.84
CA GLU A 306 18.11 5.06 -18.07
C GLU A 306 17.94 3.86 -19.02
N SER A 307 16.70 3.50 -19.32
CA SER A 307 16.34 2.38 -20.20
C SER A 307 15.62 2.88 -21.43
N VAL A 308 16.16 2.58 -22.61
CA VAL A 308 15.51 2.78 -23.91
C VAL A 308 15.09 1.42 -24.44
N ILE A 309 13.83 1.28 -24.83
CA ILE A 309 13.23 0.05 -25.38
C ILE A 309 12.75 0.36 -26.80
N GLU A 310 13.40 -0.23 -27.79
CA GLU A 310 13.09 -0.10 -29.21
C GLU A 310 12.41 -1.40 -29.69
N LYS A 311 11.07 -1.44 -29.67
CA LYS A 311 10.27 -2.54 -30.25
C LYS A 311 10.08 -2.30 -31.75
N PHE A 312 10.55 -3.24 -32.55
CA PHE A 312 10.26 -3.37 -33.98
C PHE A 312 9.21 -4.47 -34.13
N SER A 313 7.94 -4.11 -34.37
CA SER A 313 6.83 -5.08 -34.51
C SER A 313 7.14 -6.19 -35.52
N HIS A 314 6.62 -7.38 -35.26
CA HIS A 314 6.82 -8.61 -36.04
C HIS A 314 8.29 -9.05 -36.26
N SER A 315 9.26 -8.49 -35.51
CA SER A 315 10.68 -8.72 -35.76
C SER A 315 11.55 -8.86 -34.49
N ARG A 316 11.64 -7.84 -33.64
CA ARG A 316 12.62 -7.80 -32.54
C ARG A 316 12.38 -6.70 -31.51
N VAL A 317 12.98 -6.85 -30.34
CA VAL A 317 13.15 -5.76 -29.37
C VAL A 317 14.64 -5.56 -29.08
N GLU A 318 15.13 -4.33 -29.24
CA GLU A 318 16.43 -3.92 -28.71
C GLU A 318 16.23 -3.09 -27.43
N ILE A 319 16.91 -3.48 -26.35
CA ILE A 319 16.79 -2.87 -25.03
C ILE A 319 18.16 -2.37 -24.60
N MET A 320 18.31 -1.06 -24.43
CA MET A 320 19.55 -0.43 -23.98
C MET A 320 19.38 0.15 -22.58
N VAL A 321 20.13 -0.38 -21.61
CA VAL A 321 20.07 0.01 -20.21
C VAL A 321 21.40 0.58 -19.77
N LYS A 322 21.41 1.84 -19.35
CA LYS A 322 22.54 2.50 -18.69
C LYS A 322 22.26 2.51 -17.18
N ALA A 323 23.22 2.07 -16.38
CA ALA A 323 23.17 2.16 -14.92
C ALA A 323 24.30 3.05 -14.40
N LYS A 324 23.97 4.03 -13.55
CA LYS A 324 24.87 5.09 -13.06
C LYS A 324 24.81 5.21 -11.55
N GLY A 325 25.94 4.94 -10.87
CA GLY A 325 26.04 5.02 -9.42
C GLY A 325 26.21 6.46 -8.93
N GLN A 326 25.16 7.11 -8.42
CA GLN A 326 25.16 8.48 -7.92
C GLN A 326 25.58 8.61 -6.44
N PHE A 327 26.46 7.74 -5.96
CA PHE A 327 27.00 7.75 -4.58
C PHE A 327 28.51 7.96 -4.53
N LYS A 328 29.07 8.08 -3.31
CA LYS A 328 30.50 8.36 -3.07
C LYS A 328 31.38 7.32 -3.76
N LYS A 329 32.41 7.78 -4.48
CA LYS A 329 33.40 6.92 -5.19
C LYS A 329 34.17 5.93 -4.28
N GLN A 330 34.23 6.21 -2.98
CA GLN A 330 34.83 5.36 -1.95
C GLN A 330 33.92 4.21 -1.50
N SER A 331 32.62 4.34 -1.72
CA SER A 331 31.62 3.31 -1.42
C SER A 331 31.38 2.46 -2.66
N VAL A 332 30.97 1.21 -2.42
CA VAL A 332 30.72 0.20 -3.45
C VAL A 332 29.40 -0.47 -3.12
N ALA A 333 28.50 -0.58 -4.11
CA ALA A 333 27.33 -1.43 -3.99
C ALA A 333 27.71 -2.86 -4.40
N ASN A 334 27.37 -3.83 -3.55
CA ASN A 334 27.58 -5.25 -3.77
C ASN A 334 26.31 -5.88 -4.33
N ASN A 335 26.47 -6.98 -5.06
CA ASN A 335 25.39 -7.85 -5.54
C ASN A 335 24.22 -7.05 -6.17
N VAL A 336 24.55 -6.13 -7.08
CA VAL A 336 23.55 -5.32 -7.77
C VAL A 336 22.84 -6.19 -8.81
N GLU A 337 21.52 -6.35 -8.69
CA GLU A 337 20.69 -7.05 -9.67
C GLU A 337 19.67 -6.08 -10.26
N ILE A 338 19.73 -5.89 -11.57
CA ILE A 338 18.79 -5.06 -12.31
C ILE A 338 17.82 -5.99 -13.04
N HIS A 339 16.56 -5.99 -12.61
CA HIS A 339 15.47 -6.77 -13.20
C HIS A 339 14.73 -5.90 -14.23
N VAL A 340 14.97 -6.18 -15.51
CA VAL A 340 14.38 -5.45 -16.64
C VAL A 340 13.23 -6.30 -17.20
N PRO A 341 11.99 -5.78 -17.31
CA PRO A 341 10.92 -6.50 -17.98
C PRO A 341 11.17 -6.59 -19.49
N VAL A 342 10.79 -7.73 -20.06
CA VAL A 342 10.76 -7.99 -21.50
C VAL A 342 9.39 -8.57 -21.86
N PRO A 343 8.95 -8.51 -23.14
CA PRO A 343 7.70 -9.14 -23.54
C PRO A 343 7.71 -10.65 -23.27
N SER A 344 6.54 -11.21 -22.97
CA SER A 344 6.29 -12.65 -22.81
C SER A 344 6.63 -13.46 -24.08
N ASP A 345 6.40 -12.85 -25.23
CA ASP A 345 6.69 -13.37 -26.58
C ASP A 345 8.16 -13.19 -27.02
N ALA A 346 9.08 -12.81 -26.12
CA ALA A 346 10.47 -12.50 -26.45
C ALA A 346 11.37 -13.76 -26.59
N ASP A 347 11.94 -13.92 -27.79
CA ASP A 347 12.75 -15.05 -28.25
C ASP A 347 14.28 -14.72 -28.33
N SER A 348 15.12 -15.75 -28.50
CA SER A 348 16.53 -15.65 -28.92
C SER A 348 17.38 -14.56 -28.24
N PRO A 349 17.49 -14.57 -26.88
CA PRO A 349 18.17 -13.53 -26.11
C PRO A 349 19.65 -13.41 -26.47
N LYS A 350 20.08 -12.20 -26.85
CA LYS A 350 21.48 -11.86 -27.15
C LYS A 350 21.93 -10.65 -26.33
N PHE A 351 22.85 -10.87 -25.40
CA PHE A 351 23.32 -9.83 -24.45
C PHE A 351 24.71 -9.30 -24.79
N LYS A 352 24.91 -7.99 -24.60
CA LYS A 352 26.21 -7.29 -24.65
C LYS A 352 26.32 -6.36 -23.45
N THR A 353 27.05 -6.78 -22.43
CA THR A 353 27.25 -6.08 -21.15
C THR A 353 28.67 -5.52 -21.04
N SER A 354 28.83 -4.28 -20.56
CA SER A 354 30.16 -3.71 -20.28
C SER A 354 30.81 -4.31 -19.03
N THR A 355 29.99 -4.78 -18.07
CA THR A 355 30.40 -5.37 -16.79
C THR A 355 29.22 -6.18 -16.23
N GLY A 356 29.49 -7.22 -15.43
CA GLY A 356 28.47 -8.13 -14.91
C GLY A 356 28.06 -9.21 -15.94
N ASN A 357 27.02 -9.96 -15.61
CA ASN A 357 26.42 -10.98 -16.48
C ASN A 357 24.91 -10.73 -16.60
N ALA A 358 24.31 -11.00 -17.76
CA ALA A 358 22.87 -10.88 -17.99
C ALA A 358 22.27 -12.26 -18.29
N LYS A 359 21.25 -12.65 -17.53
CA LYS A 359 20.50 -13.91 -17.70
C LYS A 359 19.04 -13.59 -18.02
N TYR A 360 18.46 -14.28 -19.01
CA TYR A 360 17.01 -14.28 -19.24
C TYR A 360 16.32 -15.27 -18.27
N MET A 361 15.19 -14.87 -17.70
CA MET A 361 14.30 -15.72 -16.91
C MET A 361 12.89 -15.73 -17.54
N PRO A 362 12.60 -16.69 -18.44
CA PRO A 362 11.31 -16.80 -19.12
C PRO A 362 10.13 -16.91 -18.15
N GLU A 363 10.27 -17.70 -17.07
CA GLU A 363 9.28 -17.88 -15.99
C GLU A 363 8.69 -16.58 -15.41
N LYS A 364 9.38 -15.45 -15.58
CA LYS A 364 9.01 -14.15 -15.00
C LYS A 364 9.07 -13.00 -16.02
N ASN A 365 9.23 -13.29 -17.32
CA ASN A 365 9.37 -12.29 -18.39
C ASN A 365 10.39 -11.18 -18.05
N HIS A 366 11.52 -11.57 -17.45
CA HIS A 366 12.53 -10.63 -16.93
C HIS A 366 13.95 -11.00 -17.35
N VAL A 367 14.76 -9.99 -17.65
CA VAL A 367 16.22 -10.08 -17.72
C VAL A 367 16.80 -9.65 -16.37
N VAL A 368 17.64 -10.50 -15.80
CA VAL A 368 18.41 -10.18 -14.59
C VAL A 368 19.84 -9.86 -15.01
N TRP A 369 20.24 -8.59 -14.88
CA TRP A 369 21.62 -8.13 -15.06
C TRP A 369 22.30 -8.01 -13.69
N SER A 370 23.18 -8.97 -13.40
CA SER A 370 23.87 -9.11 -12.10
C SER A 370 25.30 -8.55 -12.16
N ILE A 371 25.59 -7.57 -11.32
CA ILE A 371 26.89 -6.90 -11.18
C ILE A 371 27.38 -7.10 -9.74
N LYS A 372 28.37 -7.97 -9.55
CA LYS A 372 28.90 -8.34 -8.22
C LYS A 372 29.41 -7.13 -7.41
N SER A 373 29.98 -6.13 -8.08
CA SER A 373 30.57 -4.95 -7.47
C SER A 373 30.38 -3.73 -8.37
N PHE A 374 29.71 -2.70 -7.84
CA PHE A 374 29.40 -1.45 -8.53
C PHE A 374 29.99 -0.28 -7.71
N PRO A 375 31.15 0.27 -8.10
CA PRO A 375 31.74 1.43 -7.44
C PRO A 375 30.96 2.73 -7.69
N GLY A 376 30.89 3.61 -6.68
CA GLY A 376 30.24 4.92 -6.80
C GLY A 376 30.88 5.79 -7.89
N GLY A 377 30.06 6.56 -8.60
CA GLY A 377 30.49 7.43 -9.70
C GLY A 377 30.90 6.70 -10.98
N LYS A 378 30.68 5.38 -11.10
CA LYS A 378 30.81 4.64 -12.36
C LYS A 378 29.49 4.52 -13.11
N GLU A 379 29.62 4.27 -14.40
CA GLU A 379 28.53 4.03 -15.35
C GLU A 379 28.80 2.72 -16.09
N PHE A 380 27.77 1.91 -16.27
CA PHE A 380 27.82 0.64 -17.01
C PHE A 380 26.66 0.57 -18.01
N LEU A 381 26.87 -0.17 -19.10
CA LEU A 381 25.93 -0.33 -20.19
C LEU A 381 25.60 -1.81 -20.40
N MET A 382 24.32 -2.11 -20.56
CA MET A 382 23.81 -3.37 -21.08
C MET A 382 22.99 -3.10 -22.34
N ARG A 383 23.19 -3.92 -23.37
CA ARG A 383 22.30 -4.03 -24.52
C ARG A 383 21.80 -5.47 -24.61
N ALA A 384 20.50 -5.64 -24.70
CA ALA A 384 19.85 -6.91 -25.02
C ALA A 384 19.15 -6.80 -26.37
N HIS A 385 19.18 -7.87 -27.15
CA HIS A 385 18.40 -8.04 -28.37
C HIS A 385 17.59 -9.33 -28.23
N PHE A 386 16.30 -9.23 -28.50
CA PHE A 386 15.34 -10.34 -28.54
C PHE A 386 14.73 -10.44 -29.93
N GLY A 387 14.44 -11.64 -30.39
CA GLY A 387 13.46 -11.83 -31.47
C GLY A 387 12.04 -11.60 -30.95
N LEU A 388 11.13 -11.28 -31.86
CA LEU A 388 9.69 -11.38 -31.64
C LEU A 388 9.10 -12.30 -32.72
N PRO A 389 8.04 -13.05 -32.42
CA PRO A 389 7.27 -13.75 -33.45
C PRO A 389 6.68 -12.75 -34.46
N SER A 390 6.43 -13.23 -35.68
CA SER A 390 5.77 -12.42 -36.71
C SER A 390 4.26 -12.25 -36.46
N ILE A 391 3.68 -13.04 -35.57
CA ILE A 391 2.29 -12.96 -35.11
C ILE A 391 2.30 -12.15 -33.81
N GLU A 392 1.46 -11.13 -33.70
CA GLU A 392 1.27 -10.39 -32.44
C GLU A 392 0.20 -11.08 -31.58
N ASN A 393 0.42 -11.16 -30.26
CA ASN A 393 -0.60 -11.60 -29.31
C ASN A 393 -1.70 -10.52 -29.19
N GLU A 394 -2.95 -10.95 -29.02
CA GLU A 394 -4.10 -10.06 -28.80
C GLU A 394 -4.11 -9.44 -27.39
N GLU A 395 -3.43 -10.08 -26.43
CA GLU A 395 -3.29 -9.59 -25.06
C GLU A 395 -2.23 -8.49 -24.93
N LEU A 396 -2.62 -7.36 -24.34
CA LEU A 396 -1.72 -6.22 -24.10
C LEU A 396 -0.82 -6.48 -22.88
N ASP A 397 0.35 -7.03 -23.15
CA ASP A 397 1.37 -7.36 -22.15
C ASP A 397 1.63 -6.18 -21.19
N GLY A 398 1.51 -6.47 -19.89
CA GLY A 398 1.69 -5.49 -18.83
C GLY A 398 3.12 -4.94 -18.82
N LYS A 399 3.31 -3.72 -18.30
CA LYS A 399 4.63 -3.07 -18.23
C LYS A 399 5.09 -2.91 -16.78
N PRO A 400 5.72 -3.94 -16.16
CA PRO A 400 6.31 -3.79 -14.85
C PRO A 400 7.35 -2.67 -14.81
N PRO A 401 7.56 -2.01 -13.66
CA PRO A 401 8.70 -1.13 -13.48
C PRO A 401 10.01 -1.95 -13.48
N ILE A 402 11.11 -1.34 -13.96
CA ILE A 402 12.45 -1.89 -13.73
C ILE A 402 12.73 -1.84 -12.22
N THR A 403 13.08 -2.97 -11.63
CA THR A 403 13.47 -3.02 -10.21
C THR A 403 14.96 -3.27 -10.06
N VAL A 404 15.56 -2.71 -9.00
CA VAL A 404 16.99 -2.81 -8.73
C VAL A 404 17.18 -3.29 -7.31
N LYS A 405 17.83 -4.43 -7.14
CA LYS A 405 18.35 -4.87 -5.85
C LYS A 405 19.80 -4.42 -5.71
N PHE A 406 20.18 -3.89 -4.55
CA PHE A 406 21.57 -3.56 -4.24
C PHE A 406 21.80 -3.46 -2.73
N GLU A 407 23.04 -3.71 -2.29
CA GLU A 407 23.48 -3.48 -0.91
C GLU A 407 24.73 -2.59 -0.89
N ILE A 408 24.69 -1.47 -0.16
CA ILE A 408 25.86 -0.60 0.10
C ILE A 408 26.21 -0.68 1.59
N PRO A 409 27.23 -1.45 1.98
CA PRO A 409 27.68 -1.52 3.36
C PRO A 409 28.44 -0.25 3.79
N TYR A 410 28.40 0.04 5.09
CA TYR A 410 29.03 1.20 5.75
C TYR A 410 28.58 2.57 5.18
N PHE A 411 27.39 2.63 4.60
CA PHE A 411 26.81 3.83 3.99
C PHE A 411 25.43 4.13 4.57
N THR A 412 25.11 5.41 4.76
CA THR A 412 23.77 5.90 5.12
C THR A 412 23.35 7.02 4.16
N VAL A 413 22.18 6.87 3.54
CA VAL A 413 21.55 7.93 2.72
C VAL A 413 21.01 9.04 3.61
N SER A 414 20.35 8.64 4.70
CA SER A 414 19.73 9.52 5.71
C SER A 414 20.74 10.35 6.51
N GLY A 415 22.03 10.01 6.48
CA GLY A 415 23.03 10.62 7.37
C GLY A 415 22.84 10.27 8.86
N ILE A 416 22.03 9.26 9.19
CA ILE A 416 21.82 8.81 10.57
C ILE A 416 23.11 8.29 11.20
N GLN A 417 23.30 8.59 12.49
CA GLN A 417 24.46 8.20 13.28
C GLN A 417 24.02 7.84 14.71
N VAL A 418 24.36 6.62 15.14
CA VAL A 418 24.36 6.24 16.56
C VAL A 418 25.53 6.95 17.24
N ARG A 419 25.21 7.87 18.17
CA ARG A 419 26.19 8.66 18.93
C ARG A 419 26.69 7.91 20.17
N TYR A 420 25.81 7.18 20.83
CA TYR A 420 26.12 6.32 21.96
C TYR A 420 25.02 5.27 22.15
N MET A 421 25.39 4.15 22.77
CA MET A 421 24.47 3.20 23.38
C MET A 421 24.94 2.99 24.82
N LYS A 422 24.17 3.48 25.80
CA LYS A 422 24.45 3.29 27.22
C LYS A 422 23.68 2.07 27.70
N ILE A 423 24.38 1.13 28.32
CA ILE A 423 23.81 -0.07 28.96
C ILE A 423 23.84 0.18 30.47
N ILE A 424 22.73 -0.06 31.16
CA ILE A 424 22.58 0.17 32.60
C ILE A 424 22.02 -1.11 33.24
N GLU A 425 22.86 -1.83 33.98
CA GLU A 425 22.51 -3.05 34.70
C GLU A 425 23.06 -2.99 36.14
N LYS A 426 22.33 -3.55 37.10
CA LYS A 426 22.64 -3.55 38.54
C LYS A 426 23.94 -4.29 38.87
N SER A 427 24.31 -5.30 38.08
CA SER A 427 25.58 -6.03 38.22
C SER A 427 26.78 -5.32 37.60
N GLY A 428 26.58 -4.20 36.90
CA GLY A 428 27.66 -3.29 36.48
C GLY A 428 28.66 -3.82 35.44
N TYR A 429 28.37 -4.94 34.76
CA TYR A 429 29.28 -5.48 33.74
C TYR A 429 29.41 -4.52 32.53
N GLN A 430 30.60 -4.51 31.93
CA GLN A 430 30.85 -3.74 30.71
C GLN A 430 30.53 -4.60 29.48
N ALA A 431 29.53 -4.18 28.70
CA ALA A 431 29.26 -4.73 27.37
C ALA A 431 29.69 -3.73 26.28
N LEU A 432 30.17 -4.27 25.16
CA LEU A 432 30.68 -3.51 24.02
C LEU A 432 29.59 -3.41 22.94
N PRO A 433 28.98 -2.23 22.71
CA PRO A 433 28.02 -2.04 21.64
C PRO A 433 28.72 -1.92 20.28
N TRP A 434 28.22 -2.65 19.28
CA TRP A 434 28.70 -2.59 17.89
C TRP A 434 27.58 -2.09 16.98
N VAL A 435 27.94 -1.29 15.97
CA VAL A 435 27.00 -0.80 14.95
C VAL A 435 27.61 -0.95 13.56
N ARG A 436 26.79 -1.42 12.61
CA ARG A 436 27.08 -1.36 11.18
C ARG A 436 25.92 -0.67 10.47
N TYR A 437 26.22 0.08 9.42
CA TYR A 437 25.22 0.70 8.56
C TYR A 437 25.15 -0.07 7.26
N ILE A 438 23.94 -0.37 6.79
CA ILE A 438 23.69 -1.00 5.50
C ILE A 438 22.59 -0.18 4.84
N THR A 439 22.86 0.30 3.63
CA THR A 439 21.84 0.88 2.76
C THR A 439 21.48 -0.16 1.72
N GLN A 440 20.23 -0.62 1.70
CA GLN A 440 19.73 -1.55 0.69
C GLN A 440 18.61 -0.92 -0.14
N SER A 441 18.35 -1.48 -1.31
CA SER A 441 17.15 -1.20 -2.10
C SER A 441 15.89 -1.56 -1.32
N GLY A 442 15.10 -0.55 -0.92
CA GLY A 442 13.70 -0.78 -0.54
C GLY A 442 12.88 -1.08 -1.78
N VAL A 443 12.41 -2.31 -1.95
CA VAL A 443 11.57 -2.70 -3.10
C VAL A 443 10.11 -2.44 -2.75
N LEU A 444 9.34 -1.89 -3.70
CA LEU A 444 7.88 -1.89 -3.70
C LEU A 444 7.35 -3.32 -3.98
N GLY A 445 7.69 -4.27 -3.10
CA GLY A 445 7.43 -5.71 -3.27
C GLY A 445 8.64 -6.61 -3.01
N SER A 446 9.25 -6.54 -1.81
CA SER A 446 10.09 -7.64 -1.30
C SER A 446 10.00 -7.74 0.22
N ASP A 447 9.31 -8.76 0.70
CA ASP A 447 8.96 -8.95 2.11
C ASP A 447 10.21 -9.15 2.98
N SER A 448 10.34 -8.28 3.99
CA SER A 448 11.42 -8.30 5.01
C SER A 448 11.20 -7.29 6.15
N CYS A 449 10.28 -6.33 5.96
CA CYS A 449 9.75 -5.45 7.01
C CYS A 449 8.21 -5.62 7.05
N GLY A 450 7.63 -5.67 8.25
CA GLY A 450 6.19 -5.92 8.50
C GLY A 450 5.26 -4.75 8.14
N CYS A 451 5.42 -4.18 6.95
CA CYS A 451 4.62 -3.06 6.44
C CYS A 451 4.20 -3.35 4.99
N GLN A 452 3.17 -4.18 4.81
CA GLN A 452 2.53 -4.41 3.52
C GLN A 452 1.79 -3.15 3.04
N CYS A 453 2.56 -2.18 2.52
CA CYS A 453 2.03 -1.12 1.67
C CYS A 453 1.54 -1.79 0.38
N ARG A 454 0.22 -1.92 0.24
CA ARG A 454 -0.43 -2.72 -0.80
C ARG A 454 0.13 -2.45 -2.19
N ARG A 455 0.44 -3.53 -2.91
CA ARG A 455 0.28 -3.58 -4.37
C ARG A 455 -1.22 -3.45 -4.67
N MET A 456 -1.74 -2.23 -4.67
CA MET A 456 -3.00 -1.94 -5.35
C MET A 456 -2.67 -1.94 -6.84
N VAL A 457 -3.02 -3.01 -7.54
CA VAL A 457 -2.84 -3.06 -8.99
C VAL A 457 -3.84 -2.09 -9.59
N LEU A 458 -3.36 -0.99 -10.15
CA LEU A 458 -4.16 -0.13 -11.01
C LEU A 458 -4.07 -0.69 -12.43
N ASP A 459 -4.64 -1.87 -12.62
CA ASP A 459 -4.84 -2.44 -13.95
C ASP A 459 -5.77 -1.54 -14.75
N GLY A 460 -5.35 -1.19 -15.97
CA GLY A 460 -6.25 -0.75 -17.04
C GLY A 460 -7.16 0.46 -16.83
N PHE A 461 -7.10 1.19 -15.70
CA PHE A 461 -8.01 2.31 -15.44
C PHE A 461 -7.83 3.45 -16.45
N SER A 462 -8.69 3.43 -17.47
CA SER A 462 -8.81 4.50 -18.47
C SER A 462 -8.87 5.86 -17.79
N SER A 463 -8.00 6.79 -18.22
CA SER A 463 -7.79 8.10 -17.58
C SER A 463 -9.05 8.99 -17.51
N VAL A 464 -10.08 8.65 -18.30
CA VAL A 464 -11.40 9.27 -18.29
C VAL A 464 -12.18 8.96 -17.00
N LYS A 465 -12.05 7.72 -16.46
CA LYS A 465 -12.68 7.35 -15.19
C LYS A 465 -12.01 8.04 -13.99
N SER A 466 -10.70 8.23 -14.01
CA SER A 466 -10.00 8.96 -12.94
C SER A 466 -10.28 10.46 -12.99
N LEU A 467 -10.35 11.09 -14.18
CA LEU A 467 -10.77 12.49 -14.32
C LEU A 467 -12.18 12.74 -13.76
N SER A 468 -13.16 11.93 -14.20
CA SER A 468 -14.56 12.10 -13.77
C SER A 468 -14.76 11.76 -12.29
N ALA A 469 -14.06 10.77 -11.73
CA ALA A 469 -14.10 10.48 -10.30
C ALA A 469 -13.46 11.61 -9.45
N ALA A 470 -12.33 12.17 -9.88
CA ALA A 470 -11.68 13.30 -9.19
C ALA A 470 -12.56 14.57 -9.24
N ALA A 471 -13.21 14.83 -10.37
CA ALA A 471 -14.15 15.94 -10.52
C ALA A 471 -15.41 15.78 -9.64
N ALA A 472 -15.96 14.56 -9.54
CA ALA A 472 -17.11 14.26 -8.68
C ALA A 472 -16.78 14.38 -7.17
N GLN A 473 -15.53 14.12 -6.77
CA GLN A 473 -15.03 14.40 -5.42
C GLN A 473 -14.66 15.88 -5.21
N GLY A 474 -14.56 16.64 -6.31
CA GLY A 474 -14.19 18.05 -6.31
C GLY A 474 -12.73 18.32 -5.95
N ASP A 475 -11.82 17.37 -6.24
CA ASP A 475 -10.39 17.55 -6.02
C ASP A 475 -9.76 18.31 -7.20
N VAL A 476 -9.68 19.62 -7.03
CA VAL A 476 -9.14 20.57 -8.01
C VAL A 476 -7.66 20.29 -8.33
N ASP A 477 -6.87 19.86 -7.35
CA ASP A 477 -5.44 19.59 -7.54
C ASP A 477 -5.20 18.24 -8.22
N ALA A 478 -6.03 17.23 -7.95
CA ALA A 478 -6.02 15.99 -8.73
C ALA A 478 -6.42 16.23 -10.19
N VAL A 479 -7.50 16.97 -10.45
CA VAL A 479 -7.91 17.29 -11.82
C VAL A 479 -6.86 18.14 -12.55
N ARG A 480 -6.30 19.17 -11.91
CA ARG A 480 -5.18 19.97 -12.46
C ARG A 480 -3.91 19.13 -12.70
N ARG A 481 -3.71 18.03 -11.96
CA ARG A 481 -2.62 17.07 -12.20
C ARG A 481 -2.92 16.15 -13.39
N ILE A 482 -4.16 15.68 -13.54
CA ILE A 482 -4.61 14.81 -14.64
C ILE A 482 -4.60 15.56 -15.98
N LEU A 483 -5.13 16.80 -16.02
CA LEU A 483 -5.17 17.63 -17.24
C LEU A 483 -3.76 18.09 -17.73
N ARG A 484 -2.74 17.98 -16.87
CA ARG A 484 -1.34 18.25 -17.22
C ARG A 484 -0.63 17.04 -17.86
N ASP A 485 -1.17 15.83 -17.73
CA ASP A 485 -0.70 14.71 -18.52
C ASP A 485 -1.43 14.74 -19.87
N HIS A 486 -0.70 15.04 -20.95
CA HIS A 486 -1.24 15.45 -22.27
C HIS A 486 -1.91 14.30 -23.08
N ARG A 487 -2.59 13.38 -22.39
CA ARG A 487 -3.34 12.24 -22.95
C ARG A 487 -4.82 12.26 -22.57
N VAL A 488 -5.28 13.22 -21.76
CA VAL A 488 -6.67 13.33 -21.32
C VAL A 488 -7.31 14.58 -21.90
N GLN A 489 -8.34 14.41 -22.74
CA GLN A 489 -9.18 15.53 -23.17
C GLN A 489 -10.14 15.91 -22.03
N PRO A 490 -10.38 17.21 -21.75
CA PRO A 490 -11.28 17.63 -20.68
C PRO A 490 -12.75 17.25 -20.96
N ASP A 491 -13.11 17.11 -22.24
CA ASP A 491 -14.44 16.73 -22.74
C ASP A 491 -14.71 15.22 -22.65
N ALA A 492 -13.77 14.42 -22.14
CA ALA A 492 -13.89 12.97 -22.16
C ALA A 492 -15.07 12.46 -21.30
N LEU A 493 -15.99 11.73 -21.93
CA LEU A 493 -17.22 11.25 -21.32
C LEU A 493 -17.00 9.95 -20.52
N ASN A 494 -17.58 9.88 -19.32
CA ASN A 494 -17.57 8.66 -18.52
C ASN A 494 -18.50 7.56 -19.10
N GLU A 495 -18.56 6.40 -18.44
CA GLU A 495 -19.38 5.27 -18.88
C GLU A 495 -20.90 5.53 -18.92
N PHE A 496 -21.37 6.55 -18.19
CA PHE A 496 -22.74 7.06 -18.23
C PHE A 496 -22.95 8.15 -19.32
N GLY A 497 -21.91 8.48 -20.08
CA GLY A 497 -21.94 9.49 -21.14
C GLY A 497 -21.79 10.94 -20.65
N LYS A 498 -21.45 11.18 -19.37
CA LYS A 498 -21.35 12.52 -18.77
C LYS A 498 -19.92 13.09 -18.82
N THR A 499 -19.80 14.39 -19.04
CA THR A 499 -18.56 15.17 -18.92
C THR A 499 -18.10 15.31 -17.46
N ALA A 500 -16.81 15.63 -17.26
CA ALA A 500 -16.25 15.89 -15.93
C ALA A 500 -16.57 17.29 -15.35
N LEU A 501 -17.39 18.12 -16.02
CA LEU A 501 -17.72 19.48 -15.61
C LEU A 501 -18.69 19.50 -14.40
N GLN A 502 -18.13 19.31 -13.20
CA GLN A 502 -18.86 19.33 -11.93
C GLN A 502 -18.40 20.47 -11.01
N ALA A 503 -19.25 20.77 -10.02
CA ALA A 503 -19.36 22.07 -9.34
C ALA A 503 -18.06 22.79 -8.96
N ARG A 504 -17.12 22.06 -8.35
CA ARG A 504 -15.90 22.64 -7.75
C ARG A 504 -14.73 22.80 -8.72
N VAL A 505 -14.85 22.25 -9.95
CA VAL A 505 -13.72 22.13 -10.89
C VAL A 505 -14.03 22.71 -12.28
N ALA A 506 -15.23 23.24 -12.48
CA ALA A 506 -15.66 23.83 -13.75
C ALA A 506 -14.69 24.90 -14.29
N SER A 507 -14.21 25.81 -13.44
CA SER A 507 -13.22 26.83 -13.82
C SER A 507 -11.91 26.21 -14.36
N VAL A 508 -11.32 25.26 -13.65
CA VAL A 508 -10.06 24.61 -14.07
C VAL A 508 -10.25 23.76 -15.33
N LEU A 509 -11.43 23.20 -15.58
CA LEU A 509 -11.73 22.50 -16.82
C LEU A 509 -11.88 23.47 -18.00
N LEU A 510 -12.57 24.60 -17.82
CA LEU A 510 -12.70 25.67 -18.82
C LEU A 510 -11.33 26.31 -19.14
N ASP A 511 -10.46 26.54 -18.14
CA ASP A 511 -9.06 26.99 -18.31
C ASP A 511 -8.25 26.09 -19.25
N HIS A 512 -8.60 24.79 -19.34
CA HIS A 512 -7.92 23.79 -20.18
C HIS A 512 -8.72 23.46 -21.45
N GLY A 513 -9.74 24.27 -21.80
CA GLY A 513 -10.48 24.17 -23.06
C GLY A 513 -11.65 23.18 -23.07
N ALA A 514 -12.25 22.88 -21.92
CA ALA A 514 -13.50 22.12 -21.87
C ALA A 514 -14.65 22.85 -22.59
N ASN A 515 -15.52 22.09 -23.27
CA ASN A 515 -16.70 22.62 -23.94
C ASN A 515 -17.94 22.61 -23.00
N PRO A 516 -18.41 23.78 -22.51
CA PRO A 516 -19.55 23.84 -21.59
C PRO A 516 -20.90 23.49 -22.25
N ASN A 517 -20.93 23.31 -23.57
CA ASN A 517 -22.14 23.02 -24.36
C ASN A 517 -22.23 21.54 -24.78
N LEU A 518 -21.28 20.69 -24.40
CA LEU A 518 -21.31 19.26 -24.71
C LEU A 518 -22.38 18.55 -23.89
N GLN A 519 -23.32 17.90 -24.57
CA GLN A 519 -24.48 17.22 -23.97
C GLN A 519 -24.19 15.73 -23.76
N ASP A 520 -24.70 15.15 -22.67
CA ASP A 520 -24.67 13.70 -22.44
C ASP A 520 -25.71 12.95 -23.31
N ARG A 521 -25.79 11.62 -23.14
CA ARG A 521 -26.77 10.77 -23.85
C ARG A 521 -28.24 11.12 -23.55
N CYS A 522 -28.52 11.84 -22.47
CA CYS A 522 -29.84 12.35 -22.10
C CYS A 522 -30.05 13.82 -22.55
N GLY A 523 -29.09 14.43 -23.25
CA GLY A 523 -29.16 15.82 -23.70
C GLY A 523 -28.76 16.83 -22.62
N VAL A 524 -28.31 16.36 -21.45
CA VAL A 524 -27.99 17.21 -20.30
C VAL A 524 -26.63 17.85 -20.55
N ALA A 525 -26.60 19.17 -20.79
CA ALA A 525 -25.37 19.96 -20.80
C ALA A 525 -24.96 20.32 -19.36
N PRO A 526 -23.66 20.57 -19.05
CA PRO A 526 -23.16 20.90 -17.71
C PRO A 526 -23.99 21.91 -16.89
N ILE A 527 -24.52 22.95 -17.54
CA ILE A 527 -25.36 23.97 -16.90
C ILE A 527 -26.69 23.42 -16.37
N HIS A 528 -27.26 22.38 -16.98
CA HIS A 528 -28.44 21.68 -16.48
C HIS A 528 -28.14 20.94 -15.18
N ASP A 529 -27.01 20.23 -15.10
CA ASP A 529 -26.64 19.45 -13.91
C ASP A 529 -26.24 20.38 -12.74
N ALA A 530 -25.61 21.53 -13.04
CA ALA A 530 -25.36 22.60 -12.07
C ALA A 530 -26.66 23.26 -11.55
N ALA A 531 -27.65 23.50 -12.43
CA ALA A 531 -28.95 24.03 -12.03
C ALA A 531 -29.78 23.02 -11.21
N ARG A 532 -29.74 21.74 -11.59
CA ARG A 532 -30.34 20.59 -10.88
C ARG A 532 -29.70 20.31 -9.50
N THR A 533 -28.59 20.96 -9.17
CA THR A 533 -27.85 20.77 -7.90
C THR A 533 -27.67 22.04 -7.07
N GLY A 534 -28.16 23.20 -7.55
CA GLY A 534 -28.17 24.44 -6.79
C GLY A 534 -26.84 25.18 -6.66
N PHE A 535 -25.83 24.85 -7.47
CA PHE A 535 -24.51 25.48 -7.36
C PHE A 535 -24.41 26.78 -8.17
N LEU A 536 -24.94 27.88 -7.61
CA LEU A 536 -24.96 29.21 -8.21
C LEU A 536 -23.59 29.67 -8.74
N ASP A 537 -22.51 29.48 -7.99
CA ASP A 537 -21.15 29.85 -8.42
C ASP A 537 -20.71 29.07 -9.68
N THR A 538 -21.08 27.79 -9.77
CA THR A 538 -20.81 26.97 -10.96
C THR A 538 -21.63 27.44 -12.16
N VAL A 539 -22.90 27.82 -11.94
CA VAL A 539 -23.76 28.36 -13.00
C VAL A 539 -23.21 29.70 -13.52
N ARG A 540 -22.71 30.58 -12.64
CA ARG A 540 -22.00 31.82 -13.03
C ARG A 540 -20.77 31.51 -13.89
N VAL A 541 -19.87 30.67 -13.41
CA VAL A 541 -18.64 30.28 -14.13
C VAL A 541 -18.94 29.60 -15.48
N LEU A 542 -20.00 28.80 -15.58
CA LEU A 542 -20.42 28.19 -16.85
C LEU A 542 -20.99 29.22 -17.83
N VAL A 543 -21.79 30.18 -17.36
CA VAL A 543 -22.33 31.28 -18.20
C VAL A 543 -21.20 32.20 -18.68
N GLU A 544 -20.27 32.58 -17.79
CA GLU A 544 -19.06 33.33 -18.13
C GLU A 544 -18.16 32.58 -19.12
N GLY A 545 -18.11 31.24 -19.01
CA GLY A 545 -17.45 30.34 -19.96
C GLY A 545 -18.20 30.10 -21.29
N GLY A 546 -19.37 30.70 -21.51
CA GLY A 546 -20.13 30.58 -22.76
C GLY A 546 -21.09 29.39 -22.85
N ALA A 547 -21.65 28.93 -21.72
CA ALA A 547 -22.74 27.94 -21.71
C ALA A 547 -24.05 28.51 -22.30
N SER A 548 -24.70 27.73 -23.16
CA SER A 548 -25.98 28.08 -23.80
C SER A 548 -27.15 27.92 -22.82
N VAL A 549 -27.54 28.99 -22.13
CA VAL A 549 -28.67 29.00 -21.17
C VAL A 549 -29.99 28.52 -21.80
N ASN A 550 -30.19 28.78 -23.10
CA ASN A 550 -31.42 28.44 -23.83
C ASN A 550 -31.35 27.11 -24.60
N ARG A 551 -30.36 26.26 -24.32
CA ARG A 551 -30.31 24.91 -24.87
C ARG A 551 -31.09 23.96 -23.95
N CYS A 552 -32.00 23.18 -24.52
CA CYS A 552 -32.80 22.20 -23.78
C CYS A 552 -32.17 20.79 -23.77
N ASP A 553 -32.59 19.95 -22.83
CA ASP A 553 -32.31 18.51 -22.82
C ASP A 553 -33.33 17.69 -23.67
N HIS A 554 -33.24 16.36 -23.66
CA HIS A 554 -34.19 15.50 -24.39
C HIS A 554 -35.61 15.48 -23.80
N SER A 555 -35.85 16.13 -22.65
CA SER A 555 -37.20 16.38 -22.11
C SER A 555 -37.76 17.76 -22.50
N GLY A 556 -37.01 18.55 -23.26
CA GLY A 556 -37.37 19.93 -23.62
C GLY A 556 -37.12 20.95 -22.51
N ALA A 557 -36.63 20.53 -21.34
CA ALA A 557 -36.42 21.40 -20.21
C ALA A 557 -35.17 22.29 -20.40
N LEU A 558 -35.31 23.59 -20.11
CA LEU A 558 -34.18 24.49 -19.87
C LEU A 558 -33.58 24.27 -18.46
N PRO A 559 -32.32 24.68 -18.21
CA PRO A 559 -31.72 24.68 -16.87
C PRO A 559 -32.58 25.38 -15.80
N ILE A 560 -33.32 26.44 -16.15
CA ILE A 560 -34.21 27.14 -15.21
C ILE A 560 -35.38 26.26 -14.72
N HIS A 561 -35.94 25.39 -15.58
CA HIS A 561 -36.98 24.43 -15.15
C HIS A 561 -36.41 23.47 -14.11
N LEU A 562 -35.18 23.00 -14.29
CA LEU A 562 -34.52 22.09 -13.34
C LEU A 562 -34.18 22.78 -12.01
N ALA A 563 -33.79 24.05 -12.03
CA ALA A 563 -33.59 24.84 -10.81
C ALA A 563 -34.90 25.00 -10.02
N LEU A 564 -36.00 25.36 -10.69
CA LEU A 564 -37.31 25.53 -10.08
C LEU A 564 -37.87 24.21 -9.52
N ARG A 565 -37.83 23.13 -10.33
CA ARG A 565 -38.29 21.77 -9.98
C ARG A 565 -37.55 21.17 -8.77
N HIS A 566 -36.35 21.66 -8.46
CA HIS A 566 -35.56 21.26 -7.30
C HIS A 566 -35.48 22.33 -6.18
N GLY A 567 -36.20 23.46 -6.30
CA GLY A 567 -36.29 24.51 -5.27
C GLY A 567 -35.05 25.40 -5.14
N HIS A 568 -34.22 25.48 -6.18
CA HIS A 568 -33.00 26.30 -6.23
C HIS A 568 -33.33 27.73 -6.72
N TRP A 569 -34.03 28.48 -5.88
CA TRP A 569 -34.58 29.81 -6.19
C TRP A 569 -33.52 30.84 -6.59
N ASP A 570 -32.34 30.79 -5.97
CA ASP A 570 -31.20 31.66 -6.22
C ASP A 570 -30.58 31.44 -7.60
N VAL A 571 -30.50 30.17 -8.04
CA VAL A 571 -30.10 29.80 -9.40
C VAL A 571 -31.17 30.19 -10.41
N ALA A 572 -32.45 29.99 -10.08
CA ALA A 572 -33.55 30.37 -10.96
C ALA A 572 -33.66 31.90 -11.16
N GLU A 573 -33.47 32.70 -10.10
CA GLU A 573 -33.42 34.17 -10.17
C GLU A 573 -32.24 34.65 -11.04
N PHE A 574 -31.06 34.04 -10.91
CA PHE A 574 -29.89 34.37 -11.74
C PHE A 574 -30.10 34.00 -13.22
N LEU A 575 -30.78 32.88 -13.52
CA LEU A 575 -31.04 32.44 -14.88
C LEU A 575 -32.21 33.18 -15.55
N ALA A 576 -33.22 33.62 -14.80
CA ALA A 576 -34.43 34.29 -15.29
C ALA A 576 -34.21 35.41 -16.34
N PRO A 577 -33.30 36.38 -16.16
CA PRO A 577 -33.04 37.41 -17.18
C PRO A 577 -32.36 36.84 -18.44
N LEU A 578 -31.61 35.74 -18.34
CA LEU A 578 -30.86 35.12 -19.44
C LEU A 578 -31.66 34.07 -20.22
N SER A 579 -32.62 33.42 -19.57
CA SER A 579 -33.47 32.37 -20.15
C SER A 579 -34.58 32.91 -21.06
N ASP A 580 -35.00 32.12 -22.04
CA ASP A 580 -36.35 32.24 -22.61
C ASP A 580 -37.37 31.64 -21.64
N LEU A 581 -38.34 32.47 -21.24
CA LEU A 581 -39.38 32.11 -20.26
C LEU A 581 -40.67 31.62 -20.94
N ASN A 582 -40.71 31.60 -22.28
CA ASN A 582 -41.86 31.11 -23.05
C ASN A 582 -41.70 29.64 -23.49
N GLN A 583 -40.47 29.13 -23.53
CA GLN A 583 -40.20 27.75 -23.94
C GLN A 583 -40.78 26.75 -22.93
N GLN A 584 -41.58 25.81 -23.44
CA GLN A 584 -42.23 24.76 -22.66
C GLN A 584 -41.40 23.47 -22.64
N ASP A 585 -41.50 22.70 -21.56
CA ASP A 585 -40.99 21.31 -21.52
C ASP A 585 -41.98 20.31 -22.17
N GLN A 586 -41.64 19.02 -22.19
CA GLN A 586 -42.50 17.96 -22.76
C GLN A 586 -43.85 17.78 -22.06
N GLN A 587 -44.07 18.36 -20.88
CA GLN A 587 -45.38 18.36 -20.20
C GLN A 587 -46.22 19.58 -20.58
N GLY A 588 -45.67 20.52 -21.36
CA GLY A 588 -46.30 21.80 -21.71
C GLY A 588 -46.09 22.89 -20.66
N THR A 589 -45.32 22.62 -19.62
CA THR A 589 -45.09 23.52 -18.49
C THR A 589 -44.08 24.61 -18.87
N ARG A 590 -44.35 25.88 -18.53
CA ARG A 590 -43.37 26.99 -18.64
C ARG A 590 -42.63 27.20 -17.31
N PRO A 591 -41.52 27.96 -17.27
CA PRO A 591 -40.86 28.30 -16.01
C PRO A 591 -41.76 29.01 -14.99
N VAL A 592 -42.73 29.82 -15.43
CA VAL A 592 -43.70 30.45 -14.52
C VAL A 592 -44.61 29.40 -13.87
N ASP A 593 -45.13 28.46 -14.65
CA ASP A 593 -46.02 27.39 -14.18
C ASP A 593 -45.28 26.44 -13.20
N GLU A 594 -44.00 26.15 -13.48
CA GLU A 594 -43.11 25.38 -12.59
C GLU A 594 -42.78 26.14 -11.29
N ALA A 595 -42.60 27.46 -11.33
CA ALA A 595 -42.37 28.28 -10.14
C ALA A 595 -43.61 28.32 -9.22
N LEU A 596 -44.80 28.35 -9.81
CA LEU A 596 -46.07 28.27 -9.10
C LEU A 596 -46.29 26.88 -8.48
N SER A 597 -46.01 25.80 -9.22
CA SER A 597 -46.18 24.42 -8.72
C SER A 597 -45.16 24.04 -7.65
N ALA A 598 -43.92 24.54 -7.75
CA ALA A 598 -42.88 24.36 -6.75
C ALA A 598 -43.06 25.24 -5.49
N GLY A 599 -44.01 26.19 -5.51
CA GLY A 599 -44.46 26.92 -4.31
C GLY A 599 -43.74 28.23 -4.00
N SER A 600 -43.14 28.90 -4.99
CA SER A 600 -42.48 30.22 -4.81
C SER A 600 -43.25 31.34 -5.55
N PRO A 601 -44.29 31.93 -4.93
CA PRO A 601 -45.13 32.94 -5.59
C PRO A 601 -44.39 34.25 -5.87
N GLU A 602 -43.41 34.62 -5.04
CA GLU A 602 -42.59 35.82 -5.24
C GLU A 602 -41.71 35.71 -6.49
N LEU A 603 -41.12 34.52 -6.72
CA LEU A 603 -40.33 34.25 -7.91
C LEU A 603 -41.20 34.09 -9.17
N ALA A 604 -42.37 33.47 -9.06
CA ALA A 604 -43.34 33.40 -10.17
C ALA A 604 -43.70 34.82 -10.66
N HIS A 605 -44.03 35.74 -9.74
CA HIS A 605 -44.36 37.12 -10.11
C HIS A 605 -43.16 37.92 -10.66
N LEU A 606 -41.93 37.60 -10.23
CA LEU A 606 -40.72 38.13 -10.85
C LEU A 606 -40.57 37.65 -12.30
N LEU A 607 -40.84 36.37 -12.58
CA LEU A 607 -40.77 35.78 -13.92
C LEU A 607 -41.84 36.35 -14.85
N GLU A 608 -43.08 36.52 -14.39
CA GLU A 608 -44.17 37.22 -15.13
C GLU A 608 -43.73 38.61 -15.58
N ARG A 609 -43.23 39.43 -14.65
CA ARG A 609 -42.76 40.80 -14.93
C ARG A 609 -41.58 40.83 -15.90
N LEU A 610 -40.71 39.82 -15.88
CA LEU A 610 -39.60 39.68 -16.84
C LEU A 610 -40.09 39.23 -18.23
N MET A 611 -41.17 38.44 -18.32
CA MET A 611 -41.84 38.14 -19.60
C MET A 611 -42.48 39.39 -20.21
N GLU A 612 -43.22 40.18 -19.43
CA GLU A 612 -43.82 41.42 -19.90
C GLU A 612 -42.76 42.41 -20.43
N GLN A 613 -41.61 42.53 -19.76
CA GLN A 613 -40.50 43.36 -20.22
C GLN A 613 -39.87 42.84 -21.52
N LYS A 614 -39.76 41.51 -21.70
CA LYS A 614 -39.24 40.88 -22.94
C LYS A 614 -40.24 40.86 -24.11
N GLN A 615 -41.51 41.23 -23.89
CA GLN A 615 -42.54 41.32 -24.95
C GLN A 615 -42.81 42.77 -25.40
N ASN A 616 -42.36 43.78 -24.65
CA ASN A 616 -42.62 45.20 -24.91
C ASN A 616 -41.37 46.00 -25.37
N GLY A 617 -40.28 45.32 -25.72
CA GLY A 617 -39.02 45.93 -26.19
C GLY A 617 -38.33 45.10 -27.26
#